data_AF-A0A392SIR9-F1
#
_entry.id   AF-A0A392SIR9-F1
#
_cell.length_a   1.000
_cell.length_b   1.000
_cell.length_c   1.000
_cell.angle_alpha   90.00
_cell.angle_beta   90.00
_cell.angle_gamma   90.00
#
_symmetry.space_group_name_H-M   'P 1'
#
loop_
_entity.id
_entity.type
_entity.pdbx_description
1 polymer ?
#
loop_
_entity_poly.entity_id
_entity_poly.type
_entity_poly.pdbx_seq_one_letter_code
_entity_poly.pdbx_strand_id
1 'polypeptide(L)' 'AAAKKQSRCIIFIDEIDKIHTKMIFYQLIVELDGLKQKSGIIVIAAARVPESLDKALLKHGRFDRRADFSTATHRVNPR' A
#
# COMPACT_ATOMS: atom_id res chain seq x y z
N ALA A 1 13.95 -3.79 7.92
CA ALA A 1 14.71 -4.85 8.63
C ALA A 1 13.89 -5.63 9.66
N ALA A 2 13.10 -5.00 10.53
CA ALA A 2 12.34 -5.69 11.59
C ALA A 2 11.31 -6.71 11.06
N ALA A 3 10.51 -6.31 10.07
CA ALA A 3 9.48 -7.19 9.49
C ALA A 3 10.06 -8.46 8.85
N LYS A 4 11.24 -8.37 8.21
CA LYS A 4 11.91 -9.52 7.58
C LYS A 4 12.33 -10.61 8.58
N LYS A 5 12.36 -10.33 9.89
CA LYS A 5 12.74 -11.30 10.94
C LYS A 5 11.53 -12.02 11.57
N GLN A 6 10.30 -11.62 11.22
CA GLN A 6 9.07 -12.20 11.76
C GLN A 6 8.47 -13.18 10.75
N SER A 7 7.90 -14.30 11.24
CA SER A 7 7.31 -15.34 10.39
C SER A 7 5.91 -14.97 9.87
N ARG A 8 5.18 -14.10 10.57
CA ARG A 8 3.86 -13.59 10.18
C ARG A 8 3.69 -12.17 10.69
N CYS A 9 3.65 -11.19 9.81
CA CYS A 9 3.42 -9.79 10.21
C CYS A 9 2.66 -9.01 9.14
N ILE A 10 1.98 -7.95 9.60
CA ILE A 10 1.33 -6.98 8.72
C ILE A 10 2.14 -5.70 8.81
N ILE A 11 2.50 -5.15 7.64
CA ILE A 11 3.10 -3.82 7.52
C ILE A 11 2.01 -2.89 7.02
N PHE A 12 1.71 -1.85 7.79
CA PHE A 12 0.76 -0.82 7.40
C PHE A 12 1.50 0.49 7.10
N ILE A 13 1.21 1.07 5.94
CA ILE A 13 1.76 2.36 5.49
C ILE A 13 0.59 3.30 5.23
N ASP A 14 0.45 4.33 6.06
CA ASP A 14 -0.55 5.37 5.82
C ASP A 14 0.02 6.49 4.96
N GLU A 15 -0.86 7.21 4.27
CA GLU A 15 -0.55 8.36 3.41
C GLU A 15 0.63 8.10 2.46
N ILE A 16 0.64 6.93 1.79
CA ILE A 16 1.72 6.55 0.87
C ILE A 16 1.88 7.52 -0.32
N ASP A 17 0.82 8.28 -0.63
CA ASP A 17 0.82 9.38 -1.59
C ASP A 17 1.67 10.59 -1.17
N LYS A 18 2.06 10.69 0.11
CA LYS A 18 2.96 11.75 0.60
C LYS A 18 4.45 11.45 0.40
N ILE A 19 4.81 10.32 -0.23
CA ILE A 19 6.21 10.05 -0.57
C ILE A 19 6.63 10.97 -1.72
N HIS A 20 7.32 12.07 -1.38
CA HIS A 20 7.71 13.09 -2.37
C HIS A 20 9.08 12.86 -2.99
N THR A 21 9.97 12.14 -2.31
CA THR A 21 11.34 11.93 -2.79
C THR A 21 11.46 10.65 -3.60
N LYS A 22 11.94 10.78 -4.85
CA LYS A 22 12.23 9.63 -5.74
C LYS A 22 13.13 8.57 -5.07
N MET A 23 14.10 8.99 -4.27
CA MET A 23 14.98 8.07 -3.54
C MET A 23 14.21 7.15 -2.59
N ILE A 24 13.31 7.71 -1.77
CA ILE A 24 12.50 6.94 -0.83
C ILE A 24 11.55 6.01 -1.59
N PHE A 25 10.99 6.51 -2.69
CA PHE A 25 10.11 5.73 -3.56
C PHE A 25 10.79 4.49 -4.14
N TYR A 26 11.98 4.65 -4.75
CA TYR A 26 12.72 3.51 -5.29
C TYR A 26 13.19 2.54 -4.20
N GLN A 27 13.57 3.05 -3.02
CA GLN A 27 13.92 2.19 -1.91
C GLN A 27 12.73 1.35 -1.42
N LEU A 28 11.54 1.95 -1.36
CA LEU A 28 10.31 1.23 -1.01
C LEU A 28 10.03 0.09 -2.00
N ILE A 29 10.19 0.35 -3.30
CA ILE A 29 10.06 -0.68 -4.33
C ILE A 29 11.02 -1.86 -4.11
N VAL A 30 12.31 -1.57 -3.87
CA VAL A 30 13.31 -2.61 -3.62
C VAL A 30 12.95 -3.45 -2.39
N GLU A 31 12.45 -2.79 -1.33
CA GLU A 31 12.00 -3.50 -0.13
C GLU A 31 10.77 -4.36 -0.38
N LEU A 32 9.76 -3.88 -1.12
CA LEU A 32 8.57 -4.66 -1.49
C LEU A 32 8.94 -5.89 -2.32
N ASP A 33 9.81 -5.72 -3.32
CA ASP A 33 10.28 -6.82 -4.18
C ASP A 33 11.05 -7.87 -3.34
N GLY A 34 11.78 -7.43 -2.30
CA GLY A 34 12.45 -8.32 -1.34
C GLY A 34 11.51 -9.00 -0.34
N LEU A 35 10.35 -8.40 -0.04
CA LEU A 35 9.33 -8.98 0.85
C LEU A 35 8.51 -10.07 0.16
N LYS A 36 8.29 -9.96 -1.16
CA LYS A 36 7.60 -10.96 -1.98
C LYS A 36 8.14 -12.39 -1.80
N GLN A 37 9.44 -12.52 -1.55
CA GLN A 37 10.11 -13.81 -1.38
C GLN A 37 9.81 -14.48 -0.02
N LYS A 38 9.18 -13.78 0.92
CA LYS A 38 8.87 -14.28 2.26
C LYS A 38 7.37 -14.56 2.40
N SER A 39 7.00 -15.83 2.53
CA SER A 39 5.63 -16.23 2.84
C SER A 39 5.22 -15.72 4.23
N GLY A 40 4.01 -15.19 4.35
CA GLY A 40 3.41 -14.78 5.63
C GLY A 40 3.50 -13.29 5.99
N ILE A 41 4.16 -12.46 5.18
CA ILE A 41 4.14 -11.00 5.36
C ILE A 41 3.07 -10.39 4.44
N ILE A 42 2.18 -9.58 5.00
CA ILE A 42 1.16 -8.84 4.26
C ILE A 42 1.49 -7.35 4.36
N VAL A 43 1.49 -6.65 3.23
CA VAL A 43 1.68 -5.19 3.19
C VAL A 43 0.37 -4.55 2.79
N ILE A 44 -0.08 -3.58 3.59
CA ILE A 44 -1.27 -2.77 3.34
C ILE A 44 -0.82 -1.31 3.29
N ALA A 45 -1.29 -0.58 2.29
CA ALA A 45 -1.06 0.85 2.18
C ALA A 45 -2.36 1.60 1.96
N ALA A 46 -2.47 2.78 2.57
CA ALA A 46 -3.56 3.72 2.38
C ALA A 46 -3.04 4.97 1.67
N ALA A 47 -3.84 5.51 0.75
CA ALA A 47 -3.57 6.75 0.05
C ALA A 47 -4.80 7.64 0.11
N ARG A 48 -4.60 8.95 0.29
CA ARG A 48 -5.70 9.92 0.21
C ARG A 48 -6.03 10.26 -1.23
N VAL A 49 -4.99 10.40 -2.06
CA VAL A 49 -5.11 10.69 -3.50
C VAL A 49 -4.49 9.52 -4.29
N PRO A 50 -5.24 8.44 -4.55
CA PRO A 50 -4.68 7.27 -5.24
C PRO A 50 -4.18 7.57 -6.66
N GLU A 51 -4.71 8.61 -7.31
CA GLU A 51 -4.30 9.06 -8.65
C GLU A 51 -2.87 9.64 -8.67
N SER A 52 -2.35 10.11 -7.53
CA SER A 52 -0.98 10.63 -7.45
C SER A 52 0.07 9.53 -7.25
N LEU A 53 -0.34 8.27 -7.10
CA LEU A 53 0.59 7.15 -6.93
C LEU A 53 1.27 6.77 -8.24
N ASP A 54 2.58 6.55 -8.17
CA ASP A 54 3.35 6.05 -9.30
C ASP A 54 2.94 4.60 -9.64
N LYS A 55 2.67 4.35 -10.92
CA LYS A 55 2.20 3.06 -11.45
C LYS A 55 3.15 1.89 -11.15
N ALA A 56 4.42 2.15 -10.86
CA ALA A 56 5.36 1.12 -10.46
C ALA A 56 4.94 0.42 -9.16
N LEU A 57 4.24 1.10 -8.24
CA LEU A 57 3.71 0.47 -7.02
C LEU A 57 2.60 -0.54 -7.29
N LEU A 58 1.85 -0.34 -8.37
CA LEU A 58 0.70 -1.17 -8.75
C LEU A 58 1.09 -2.34 -9.68
N LYS A 59 2.39 -2.52 -9.94
CA LYS A 59 2.88 -3.67 -10.72
C LYS A 59 2.81 -4.95 -9.90
N HIS A 60 2.67 -6.07 -10.61
CA HIS A 60 2.51 -7.38 -10.00
C HIS A 60 3.66 -7.72 -9.02
N GLY A 61 3.31 -8.20 -7.82
CA GLY A 61 4.22 -8.54 -6.74
C GLY A 61 4.51 -7.42 -5.74
N ARG A 62 3.86 -6.26 -5.88
CA ARG A 62 3.93 -5.12 -4.95
C ARG A 62 2.56 -4.92 -4.30
N PHE A 63 1.80 -3.91 -4.72
CA PHE A 63 0.40 -3.75 -4.31
C PHE A 63 -0.54 -4.41 -5.33
N ASP A 64 -0.66 -5.73 -5.23
CA ASP A 64 -1.44 -6.57 -6.16
C ASP A 64 -2.96 -6.40 -6.05
N ARG A 65 -3.45 -5.89 -4.91
CA ARG A 65 -4.88 -5.73 -4.63
C ARG A 65 -5.19 -4.28 -4.32
N ARG A 66 -6.24 -3.76 -4.95
CA ARG A 66 -6.81 -2.44 -4.68
C ARG A 66 -8.21 -2.60 -4.10
N ALA A 67 -8.50 -1.85 -3.05
CA ALA A 67 -9.82 -1.71 -2.48
C ALA A 67 -10.13 -0.21 -2.43
N ASP A 68 -11.20 0.20 -3.11
CA ASP A 68 -11.67 1.58 -3.08
C ASP A 68 -12.72 1.74 -1.99
N PHE A 69 -12.57 2.75 -1.15
CA PHE A 69 -13.49 3.06 -0.07
C PHE A 69 -14.19 4.39 -0.38
N SER A 70 -15.43 4.32 -0.88
CA SER A 70 -16.32 5.48 -0.85
C SER A 70 -17.01 5.52 0.51
N THR A 71 -17.05 6.69 1.15
CA THR A 71 -17.94 6.88 2.30
C THR A 71 -19.36 6.51 1.89
N ALA A 72 -19.97 5.58 2.62
CA ALA A 72 -21.36 5.23 2.41
C ALA A 72 -22.19 6.50 2.61
N THR A 73 -22.66 7.09 1.51
CA THR A 73 -23.63 8.17 1.58
C THR A 73 -24.87 7.53 2.20
N HIS A 74 -25.15 7.87 3.46
CA HIS A 74 -26.41 7.56 4.09
C HIS A 74 -27.47 8.20 3.17
N ARG A 75 -28.12 7.40 2.31
CA ARG A 75 -29.26 7.86 1.52
C ARG A 75 -30.33 8.26 2.53
N VAL A 76 -30.36 9.52 2.92
CA VAL A 76 -31.48 10.10 3.64
C VAL A 76 -32.63 10.03 2.67
N ASN A 77 -33.54 9.10 2.90
CA ASN A 77 -34.76 8.91 2.12
C ASN A 77 -35.66 10.12 2.41
N PRO A 78 -35.90 11.05 1.45
CA PRO A 78 -36.89 12.08 1.65
C PRO A 78 -38.25 11.39 1.45
N ARG A 79 -38.92 11.10 2.57
CA ARG A 79 -40.35 10.82 2.54
C ARG A 79 -41.11 12.08 2.12
#